data_AF-A0AAN6IGV0-F1
#
_entry.id   AF-A0AAN6IGV0-F1
#
_cell.length_a   1.000
_cell.length_b   1.000
_cell.length_c   1.000
_cell.angle_alpha   90.00
_cell.angle_beta   90.00
_cell.angle_gamma   90.00
#
_symmetry.space_group_name_H-M   'P 1'
#
loop_
_entity.id
_entity.type
_entity.pdbx_description
1 polymer ?
#
loop_
_entity_poly.entity_id
_entity_poly.type
_entity_poly.pdbx_seq_one_letter_code
_entity_poly.pdbx_strand_id
1 'polypeptide(L)'
;MHRHGFRGTHVKTQGIVKGELTINHLRDELAHGICSPENQKVNGGKKPVVLRFANEPSFLQDDREPGPRGCGMKVFDVAGDFLDPMGEKTHTQDMTFNNAPLLELTGLPTTVEIFRIREANFRKPENIKYQLMKRIDVLTQMAPAMLPNHHFVGYTMYSQSAYCWGPNLVAKYALFPTGKLQEELAKKDKIDKNSDPEQHSIWLREFFQQNDATYDLRIQLCENLKDQPVEKCNYEWDERKYPFETVASLLFPKGQDCFDSVRRTFWENKMKLNV
;
A
#
# COMPACT_ATOMS: atom_id res chain seq x y z
N MET A 1 -9.86 26.69 8.62
CA MET A 1 -10.30 25.90 7.45
C MET A 1 -9.19 25.93 6.43
N HIS A 2 -8.62 24.77 6.06
CA HIS A 2 -7.54 24.72 5.06
C HIS A 2 -8.12 25.12 3.69
N ARG A 3 -7.45 26.01 2.94
CA ARG A 3 -7.86 26.42 1.56
C ARG A 3 -7.48 25.37 0.50
N HIS A 4 -7.30 24.13 0.92
CA HIS A 4 -6.80 23.04 0.11
C HIS A 4 -7.65 21.79 0.40
N GLY A 5 -8.24 21.21 -0.65
CA GLY A 5 -9.03 20.00 -0.56
C GLY A 5 -8.11 18.79 -0.42
N PHE A 6 -8.25 18.07 0.69
CA PHE A 6 -7.48 16.84 0.91
C PHE A 6 -8.13 15.65 0.20
N ARG A 7 -7.35 14.57 0.08
CA ARG A 7 -7.85 13.26 -0.35
C ARG A 7 -8.91 12.74 0.64
N GLY A 8 -9.84 11.92 0.15
CA GLY A 8 -10.87 11.30 1.01
C GLY A 8 -10.30 10.36 2.07
N THR A 9 -9.20 9.68 1.75
CA THR A 9 -8.34 8.92 2.67
C THR A 9 -6.89 9.14 2.26
N HIS A 10 -5.95 8.64 3.05
CA HIS A 10 -4.51 8.74 2.83
C HIS A 10 -4.01 10.19 2.78
N VAL A 11 -4.53 11.04 3.67
CA VAL A 11 -4.31 12.49 3.65
C VAL A 11 -2.84 12.85 3.90
N LYS A 12 -2.25 12.31 4.97
CA LYS A 12 -0.89 12.66 5.40
C LYS A 12 0.15 11.90 4.57
N THR A 13 0.88 12.61 3.71
CA THR A 13 2.07 12.08 3.03
C THR A 13 3.21 11.94 4.02
N GLN A 14 3.87 10.78 4.05
CA GLN A 14 5.04 10.51 4.90
C GLN A 14 6.36 10.54 4.11
N GLY A 15 6.32 10.18 2.84
CA GLY A 15 7.48 10.25 1.95
C GLY A 15 7.13 9.82 0.54
N ILE A 16 7.92 10.28 -0.44
CA ILE A 16 7.81 9.92 -1.85
C ILE A 16 9.20 9.61 -2.39
N VAL A 17 9.38 8.37 -2.83
CA VAL A 17 10.64 7.85 -3.35
C VAL A 17 10.50 7.42 -4.80
N LYS A 18 11.59 7.52 -5.55
CA LYS A 18 11.75 6.99 -6.89
C LYS A 18 12.61 5.72 -6.81
N GLY A 19 12.37 4.77 -7.70
CA GLY A 19 13.12 3.52 -7.71
C GLY A 19 13.00 2.80 -9.05
N GLU A 20 13.40 1.54 -9.04
CA GLU A 20 13.29 0.63 -10.17
C GLU A 20 12.63 -0.66 -9.71
N LEU A 21 11.66 -1.15 -10.49
CA LEU A 21 11.12 -2.50 -10.40
C LEU A 21 11.78 -3.33 -11.49
N THR A 22 12.30 -4.51 -11.13
CA THR A 22 12.88 -5.47 -12.07
C THR A 22 12.01 -6.71 -12.09
N ILE A 23 11.43 -7.02 -13.25
CA ILE A 23 10.65 -8.24 -13.47
C ILE A 23 11.60 -9.43 -13.47
N ASN A 24 11.28 -10.45 -12.68
CA ASN A 24 12.10 -11.65 -12.56
C ASN A 24 11.88 -12.59 -13.75
N HIS A 25 12.75 -13.59 -13.90
CA HIS A 25 12.46 -14.69 -14.81
C HIS A 25 11.37 -15.58 -14.20
N LEU A 26 10.21 -15.61 -14.86
CA LEU A 26 9.02 -16.28 -14.36
C LEU A 26 8.65 -17.49 -15.19
N ARG A 27 7.99 -18.45 -14.54
CA ARG A 27 7.20 -19.48 -15.23
C ARG A 27 6.02 -18.83 -15.96
N ASP A 28 5.59 -19.42 -17.07
CA ASP A 28 4.55 -18.85 -17.94
C ASP A 28 3.27 -18.51 -17.18
N GLU A 29 2.91 -19.31 -16.17
CA GLU A 29 1.74 -19.10 -15.31
C GLU A 29 1.77 -17.79 -14.50
N LEU A 30 2.95 -17.23 -14.23
CA LEU A 30 3.10 -15.98 -13.48
C LEU A 30 3.36 -14.77 -14.39
N ALA A 31 3.74 -15.02 -15.65
CA ALA A 31 4.23 -14.02 -16.59
C ALA A 31 3.07 -13.27 -17.29
N HIS A 32 2.29 -12.52 -16.50
CA HIS A 32 1.12 -11.76 -16.97
C HIS A 32 1.16 -10.29 -16.55
N GLY A 33 0.34 -9.46 -17.22
CA GLY A 33 0.23 -8.03 -16.93
C GLY A 33 1.59 -7.33 -16.97
N ILE A 34 1.93 -6.61 -15.90
CA ILE A 34 3.23 -5.92 -15.77
C ILE A 34 4.43 -6.87 -15.76
N CYS A 35 4.23 -8.17 -15.52
CA CYS A 35 5.25 -9.20 -15.52
C CYS A 35 5.26 -10.05 -16.81
N SER A 36 4.54 -9.62 -17.85
CA SER A 36 4.45 -10.35 -19.12
C SER A 36 5.78 -10.42 -19.89
N PRO A 37 5.95 -11.40 -20.81
CA PRO A 37 7.14 -11.48 -21.65
C PRO A 37 7.39 -10.23 -22.51
N GLU A 38 6.34 -9.49 -22.88
CA GLU A 38 6.47 -8.19 -23.54
C GLU A 38 7.12 -7.16 -22.61
N ASN A 39 6.63 -7.04 -21.38
CA ASN A 39 7.19 -6.15 -20.39
C ASN A 39 8.61 -6.55 -19.96
N GLN A 40 8.96 -7.84 -19.98
CA GLN A 40 10.33 -8.32 -19.77
C GLN A 40 11.29 -7.85 -20.86
N LYS A 41 10.83 -7.64 -22.10
CA LYS A 41 11.68 -7.16 -23.20
C LYS A 41 11.92 -5.66 -23.11
N VAL A 42 10.90 -4.90 -22.71
CA VAL A 42 11.00 -3.44 -22.54
C VAL A 42 12.01 -3.12 -21.44
N ASN A 43 13.08 -2.41 -21.79
CA ASN A 43 14.17 -2.04 -20.88
C ASN A 43 14.79 -3.24 -20.13
N GLY A 44 14.75 -4.44 -20.71
CA GLY A 44 15.23 -5.66 -20.05
C GLY A 44 14.46 -6.02 -18.79
N GLY A 45 13.18 -5.65 -18.71
CA GLY A 45 12.29 -5.93 -17.58
C GLY A 45 12.40 -4.93 -16.44
N LYS A 46 13.19 -3.86 -16.63
CA LYS A 46 13.36 -2.78 -15.66
C LYS A 46 12.37 -1.66 -15.91
N LYS A 47 11.59 -1.32 -14.88
CA LYS A 47 10.54 -0.31 -14.91
C LYS A 47 10.85 0.77 -13.88
N PRO A 48 10.95 2.05 -14.28
CA PRO A 48 10.98 3.13 -13.30
C PRO A 48 9.72 3.08 -12.44
N VAL A 49 9.85 3.37 -11.16
CA VAL A 49 8.72 3.47 -10.23
C VAL A 49 8.80 4.72 -9.39
N VAL A 50 7.64 5.19 -8.95
CA VAL A 50 7.52 6.17 -7.86
C VAL A 50 6.53 5.63 -6.84
N LEU A 51 6.87 5.73 -5.55
CA LEU A 51 6.06 5.22 -4.45
C LEU A 51 5.87 6.31 -3.39
N ARG A 52 4.63 6.50 -2.95
CA ARG A 52 4.25 7.38 -1.84
C ARG A 52 3.86 6.56 -0.63
N PHE A 53 4.47 6.85 0.51
CA PHE A 53 4.05 6.39 1.84
C PHE A 53 3.06 7.38 2.47
N ALA A 54 2.00 6.88 3.11
CA ALA A 54 0.98 7.72 3.74
C ALA A 54 0.25 7.04 4.91
N ASN A 55 -0.25 7.82 5.87
CA ASN A 55 -1.20 7.31 6.87
C ASN A 55 -2.58 7.23 6.22
N GLU A 56 -3.38 6.20 6.50
CA GLU A 56 -4.70 5.99 5.87
C GLU A 56 -5.80 7.01 6.20
N PRO A 57 -5.93 7.59 7.40
CA PRO A 57 -7.16 8.30 7.76
C PRO A 57 -7.54 9.47 6.83
N SER A 58 -8.81 9.87 6.92
CA SER A 58 -9.39 11.02 6.22
C SER A 58 -9.02 12.38 6.83
N PHE A 59 -8.01 12.41 7.70
CA PHE A 59 -7.51 13.60 8.38
C PHE A 59 -6.00 13.49 8.63
N LEU A 60 -5.37 14.61 9.00
CA LEU A 60 -3.97 14.61 9.42
C LEU A 60 -3.85 13.91 10.77
N GLN A 61 -3.42 12.65 10.74
CA GLN A 61 -3.23 11.84 11.93
C GLN A 61 -1.84 12.07 12.54
N ASP A 62 -1.81 12.18 13.87
CA ASP A 62 -0.59 12.12 14.67
C ASP A 62 0.03 10.72 14.55
N ASP A 63 1.33 10.62 14.25
CA ASP A 63 1.97 9.34 13.97
C ASP A 63 2.04 8.40 15.18
N ARG A 64 1.86 8.93 16.39
CA ARG A 64 1.81 8.16 17.64
C ARG A 64 0.55 7.31 17.76
N GLU A 65 -0.51 7.65 17.03
CA GLU A 65 -1.73 6.86 16.99
C GLU A 65 -1.54 5.66 16.04
N PRO A 66 -1.70 4.41 16.52
CA PRO A 66 -1.65 3.24 15.65
C PRO A 66 -2.77 3.30 14.62
N GLY A 67 -2.55 2.70 13.46
CA GLY A 67 -3.53 2.71 12.39
C GLY A 67 -2.98 2.14 11.10
N PRO A 68 -3.84 2.01 10.06
CA PRO A 68 -3.40 1.57 8.76
C PRO A 68 -2.44 2.59 8.14
N ARG A 69 -1.47 2.06 7.42
CA ARG A 69 -0.42 2.77 6.70
C ARG A 69 -0.43 2.24 5.28
N GLY A 70 -0.60 3.13 4.32
CA GLY A 70 -0.69 2.78 2.91
C GLY A 70 0.53 3.19 2.12
N CYS A 71 0.71 2.54 0.98
CA CYS A 71 1.51 3.10 -0.09
C CYS A 71 0.80 3.03 -1.43
N GLY A 72 1.09 4.02 -2.27
CA GLY A 72 0.62 4.07 -3.64
C GLY A 72 1.83 4.12 -4.57
N MET A 73 1.89 3.21 -5.52
CA MET A 73 2.99 3.05 -6.46
C MET A 73 2.49 3.24 -7.89
N LYS A 74 3.24 4.01 -8.67
CA LYS A 74 3.08 4.12 -10.12
C LYS A 74 4.28 3.49 -10.79
N VAL A 75 4.03 2.55 -11.70
CA VAL A 75 5.02 1.85 -12.53
C VAL A 75 4.97 2.45 -13.93
N PHE A 76 6.12 2.86 -14.45
CA PHE A 76 6.25 3.48 -15.78
C PHE A 76 6.75 2.48 -16.82
N ASP A 77 6.68 2.89 -18.09
CA ASP A 77 7.13 2.13 -19.26
C ASP A 77 6.45 0.76 -19.37
N VAL A 78 5.17 0.69 -19.01
CA VAL A 78 4.36 -0.53 -19.12
C VAL A 78 3.89 -0.70 -20.56
N ALA A 79 4.03 -1.91 -21.09
CA ALA A 79 3.55 -2.32 -22.40
C ALA A 79 2.35 -3.25 -22.30
N GLY A 80 1.68 -3.48 -23.43
CA GLY A 80 0.47 -4.28 -23.55
C GLY A 80 -0.80 -3.43 -23.56
N ASP A 81 -1.94 -4.12 -23.44
CA ASP A 81 -3.27 -3.51 -23.48
C ASP A 81 -3.63 -2.85 -22.14
N PHE A 82 -4.26 -1.68 -22.19
CA PHE A 82 -4.69 -0.93 -21.01
C PHE A 82 -6.22 -0.89 -20.91
N LEU A 83 -6.74 -1.10 -19.71
CA LEU A 83 -8.19 -0.97 -19.43
C LEU A 83 -8.63 0.50 -19.39
N ASP A 84 -7.78 1.38 -18.88
CA ASP A 84 -8.06 2.81 -18.74
C ASP A 84 -7.34 3.61 -19.85
N PRO A 85 -8.03 4.50 -20.58
CA PRO A 85 -7.43 5.31 -21.65
C PRO A 85 -6.26 6.20 -21.19
N MET A 86 -6.24 6.61 -19.92
CA MET A 86 -5.09 7.34 -19.36
C MET A 86 -3.90 6.41 -19.18
N GLY A 87 -4.13 5.16 -18.79
CA GLY A 87 -3.11 4.11 -18.77
C GLY A 87 -2.47 3.97 -20.15
N GLU A 88 -3.28 3.82 -21.20
CA GLU A 88 -2.82 3.73 -22.59
C GLU A 88 -1.99 4.96 -23.01
N LYS A 89 -2.46 6.16 -22.67
CA LYS A 89 -1.74 7.40 -23.00
C LYS A 89 -0.42 7.56 -22.24
N THR A 90 -0.36 7.10 -20.99
CA THR A 90 0.77 7.35 -20.09
C THR A 90 1.73 6.18 -19.99
N HIS A 91 1.34 5.00 -20.49
CA HIS A 91 2.06 3.75 -20.33
C HIS A 91 2.41 3.45 -18.86
N THR A 92 1.42 3.62 -17.97
CA THR A 92 1.60 3.41 -16.53
C THR A 92 0.60 2.41 -15.94
N GLN A 93 1.07 1.63 -14.97
CA GLN A 93 0.25 0.81 -14.08
C GLN A 93 0.33 1.37 -12.68
N ASP A 94 -0.82 1.60 -12.04
CA ASP A 94 -0.89 1.97 -10.65
C ASP A 94 -1.19 0.77 -9.76
N MET A 95 -0.61 0.77 -8.57
CA MET A 95 -0.80 -0.25 -7.55
C MET A 95 -0.94 0.43 -6.19
N THR A 96 -1.99 0.09 -5.45
CA THR A 96 -2.18 0.55 -4.08
C THR A 96 -2.06 -0.59 -3.09
N PHE A 97 -1.56 -0.26 -1.90
CA PHE A 97 -1.31 -1.22 -0.84
C PHE A 97 -1.59 -0.64 0.55
N ASN A 98 -1.77 -1.52 1.52
CA ASN A 98 -1.95 -1.20 2.94
C ASN A 98 -1.14 -2.18 3.81
N ASN A 99 -0.62 -1.74 4.95
CA ASN A 99 0.07 -2.61 5.89
C ASN A 99 -0.87 -3.58 6.64
N ALA A 100 -2.18 -3.37 6.54
CA ALA A 100 -3.19 -4.33 6.95
C ALA A 100 -3.38 -5.42 5.88
N PRO A 101 -3.23 -6.72 6.21
CA PRO A 101 -3.43 -7.79 5.23
C PRO A 101 -4.89 -7.94 4.78
N LEU A 102 -5.82 -7.49 5.63
CA LEU A 102 -7.26 -7.58 5.42
C LEU A 102 -7.91 -6.20 5.54
N LEU A 103 -9.08 -6.04 4.93
CA LEU A 103 -9.88 -4.82 5.00
C LEU A 103 -11.08 -5.03 5.93
N GLU A 104 -11.20 -4.22 6.99
CA GLU A 104 -12.22 -4.33 8.03
C GLU A 104 -13.63 -3.97 7.56
N LEU A 105 -13.73 -3.30 6.41
CA LEU A 105 -15.01 -2.77 5.92
C LEU A 105 -15.95 -3.87 5.41
N THR A 106 -15.47 -5.08 5.13
CA THR A 106 -16.23 -6.31 4.79
C THR A 106 -17.15 -6.29 3.56
N GLY A 107 -17.73 -5.15 3.18
CA GLY A 107 -18.67 -4.98 2.07
C GLY A 107 -19.40 -3.62 2.10
N LEU A 108 -20.11 -3.29 1.02
CA LEU A 108 -20.74 -1.98 0.80
C LEU A 108 -21.60 -1.45 1.97
N PRO A 109 -22.54 -2.22 2.56
CA PRO A 109 -23.38 -1.71 3.65
C PRO A 109 -22.57 -1.31 4.88
N THR A 110 -21.63 -2.16 5.30
CA THR A 110 -20.73 -1.89 6.42
C THR A 110 -19.83 -0.70 6.11
N THR A 111 -19.26 -0.62 4.90
CA THR A 111 -18.49 0.56 4.44
C THR A 111 -19.30 1.84 4.63
N VAL A 112 -20.52 1.91 4.11
CA VAL A 112 -21.37 3.13 4.21
C VAL A 112 -21.64 3.48 5.67
N GLU A 113 -21.94 2.50 6.52
CA GLU A 113 -22.19 2.75 7.94
C GLU A 113 -20.95 3.28 8.68
N ILE A 114 -19.79 2.65 8.47
CA ILE A 114 -18.52 3.07 9.09
C ILE A 114 -18.13 4.47 8.62
N PHE A 115 -18.26 4.77 7.32
CA PHE A 115 -17.97 6.12 6.83
C PHE A 115 -18.95 7.16 7.37
N ARG A 116 -20.23 6.84 7.55
CA ARG A 116 -21.19 7.73 8.25
C ARG A 116 -20.80 7.99 9.69
N ILE A 117 -20.32 6.97 10.41
CA ILE A 117 -19.79 7.14 11.78
C ILE A 117 -18.58 8.08 11.75
N ARG A 118 -17.63 7.87 10.84
CA ARG A 118 -16.42 8.70 10.69
C ARG A 118 -16.79 10.15 10.36
N GLU A 119 -17.70 10.37 9.41
CA GLU A 119 -18.18 11.70 9.00
C GLU A 119 -18.89 12.44 10.14
N ALA A 120 -19.86 11.78 10.80
CA ALA A 120 -20.61 12.37 11.91
C ALA A 120 -19.72 12.77 13.10
N ASN A 121 -18.57 12.11 13.25
CA ASN A 121 -17.60 12.35 14.33
C ASN A 121 -16.31 13.02 13.85
N PHE A 122 -16.26 13.56 12.62
CA PHE A 122 -15.03 14.12 12.03
C PHE A 122 -14.34 15.17 12.92
N ARG A 123 -15.11 15.99 13.65
CA ARG A 123 -14.57 17.02 14.57
C ARG A 123 -14.18 16.50 15.96
N LYS A 124 -14.58 15.27 16.30
CA LYS A 124 -14.36 14.61 17.60
C LYS A 124 -14.00 13.14 17.35
N PRO A 125 -12.84 12.87 16.73
CA PRO A 125 -12.47 11.52 16.31
C PRO A 125 -12.39 10.52 17.47
N GLU A 126 -12.16 10.98 18.71
CA GLU A 126 -12.23 10.17 19.93
C GLU A 126 -13.58 9.46 20.12
N ASN A 127 -14.67 10.03 19.60
CA ASN A 127 -16.01 9.45 19.67
C ASN A 127 -16.22 8.30 18.69
N ILE A 128 -15.40 8.17 17.64
CA ILE A 128 -15.50 7.08 16.67
C ILE A 128 -15.39 5.75 17.40
N LYS A 129 -14.38 5.61 18.27
CA LYS A 129 -14.19 4.41 19.10
C LYS A 129 -15.44 4.07 19.90
N TYR A 130 -16.08 5.06 20.52
CA TYR A 130 -17.31 4.84 21.29
C TYR A 130 -18.47 4.34 20.44
N GLN A 131 -18.63 4.82 19.20
CA GLN A 131 -19.67 4.31 18.30
C GLN A 131 -19.34 2.90 17.81
N LEU A 132 -18.08 2.62 17.48
CA LEU A 132 -17.65 1.27 17.06
C LEU A 132 -17.87 0.22 18.16
N MET A 133 -17.66 0.59 19.43
CA MET A 133 -17.92 -0.30 20.58
C MET A 133 -19.37 -0.78 20.71
N LYS A 134 -20.34 -0.13 20.04
CA LYS A 134 -21.75 -0.54 20.06
C LYS A 134 -22.09 -1.57 18.98
N ARG A 135 -21.18 -1.83 18.04
CA ARG A 135 -21.42 -2.73 16.92
C ARG A 135 -21.17 -4.18 17.31
N ILE A 136 -21.86 -5.10 16.64
CA ILE A 136 -21.68 -6.54 16.85
C ILE A 136 -20.31 -7.04 16.33
N ASP A 137 -19.77 -6.39 15.30
CA ASP A 137 -18.47 -6.68 14.68
C ASP A 137 -17.34 -5.78 15.23
N VAL A 138 -17.49 -5.28 16.47
CA VAL A 138 -16.54 -4.34 17.11
C VAL A 138 -15.08 -4.78 16.99
N LEU A 139 -14.78 -6.08 17.16
CA LEU A 139 -13.41 -6.57 17.08
C LEU A 139 -12.80 -6.34 15.70
N THR A 140 -13.57 -6.63 14.63
CA THR A 140 -13.17 -6.36 13.26
C THR A 140 -12.97 -4.86 13.02
N GLN A 141 -13.93 -4.04 13.46
CA GLN A 141 -13.89 -2.60 13.22
C GLN A 141 -12.83 -1.85 14.04
N MET A 142 -12.39 -2.44 15.17
CA MET A 142 -11.31 -1.92 16.00
C MET A 142 -9.93 -2.43 15.58
N ALA A 143 -9.85 -3.46 14.75
CA ALA A 143 -8.58 -4.05 14.30
C ALA A 143 -7.59 -3.04 13.67
N PRO A 144 -8.02 -2.02 12.90
CA PRO A 144 -7.12 -0.97 12.42
C PRO A 144 -6.30 -0.29 13.52
N ALA A 145 -6.89 -0.04 14.69
CA ALA A 145 -6.21 0.60 15.83
C ALA A 145 -5.28 -0.36 16.59
N MET A 146 -5.27 -1.65 16.22
CA MET A 146 -4.41 -2.69 16.81
C MET A 146 -3.21 -3.01 15.92
N LEU A 147 -3.10 -2.38 14.75
CA LEU A 147 -1.97 -2.57 13.85
C LEU A 147 -0.67 -2.09 14.50
N PRO A 148 0.46 -2.75 14.21
CA PRO A 148 1.75 -2.32 14.72
C PRO A 148 2.09 -0.92 14.24
N ASN A 149 2.73 -0.13 15.11
CA ASN A 149 3.20 1.22 14.80
C ASN A 149 4.74 1.28 14.90
N HIS A 150 5.41 0.70 13.91
CA HIS A 150 6.87 0.66 13.78
C HIS A 150 7.33 1.36 12.50
N HIS A 151 8.62 1.28 12.18
CA HIS A 151 9.20 1.96 11.02
C HIS A 151 8.53 1.53 9.71
N PHE A 152 8.18 2.53 8.88
CA PHE A 152 7.41 2.36 7.64
C PHE A 152 8.02 1.37 6.63
N VAL A 153 9.36 1.36 6.48
CA VAL A 153 10.07 0.50 5.53
C VAL A 153 10.04 -0.99 5.89
N GLY A 154 9.61 -1.31 7.12
CA GLY A 154 9.51 -2.66 7.63
C GLY A 154 8.11 -3.29 7.47
N TYR A 155 7.13 -2.54 6.97
CA TYR A 155 5.81 -3.12 6.71
C TYR A 155 5.80 -3.98 5.45
N THR A 156 5.13 -5.13 5.52
CA THR A 156 4.59 -5.78 4.32
C THR A 156 3.35 -5.00 3.89
N MET A 157 3.23 -4.68 2.61
CA MET A 157 2.16 -3.86 2.06
C MET A 157 1.29 -4.71 1.14
N TYR A 158 0.03 -4.92 1.49
CA TYR A 158 -0.90 -5.81 0.80
C TYR A 158 -1.89 -5.05 -0.07
N SER A 159 -2.27 -5.65 -1.20
CA SER A 159 -3.40 -5.22 -2.04
C SER A 159 -4.75 -5.18 -1.32
N GLN A 160 -4.92 -6.00 -0.27
CA GLN A 160 -6.17 -6.31 0.45
C GLN A 160 -7.25 -7.01 -0.41
N SER A 161 -7.48 -6.52 -1.64
CA SER A 161 -8.40 -7.10 -2.62
C SER A 161 -7.70 -8.00 -3.64
N ALA A 162 -8.49 -8.84 -4.31
CA ALA A 162 -8.03 -9.69 -5.40
C ALA A 162 -8.21 -9.01 -6.77
N TYR A 163 -7.34 -9.31 -7.72
CA TYR A 163 -7.30 -8.74 -9.07
C TYR A 163 -7.11 -9.84 -10.10
N CYS A 164 -7.62 -9.64 -11.32
CA CYS A 164 -7.25 -10.50 -12.43
C CYS A 164 -5.75 -10.38 -12.72
N TRP A 165 -5.07 -11.52 -12.85
CA TRP A 165 -3.64 -11.62 -13.14
C TRP A 165 -3.43 -12.32 -14.49
N GLY A 166 -3.72 -11.60 -15.57
CA GLY A 166 -3.83 -12.21 -16.89
C GLY A 166 -5.23 -12.77 -17.18
N PRO A 167 -5.38 -13.62 -18.20
CA PRO A 167 -6.69 -13.94 -18.76
C PRO A 167 -7.56 -14.84 -17.88
N ASN A 168 -6.95 -15.74 -17.10
CA ASN A 168 -7.68 -16.80 -16.39
C ASN A 168 -7.25 -16.97 -14.92
N LEU A 169 -6.43 -16.05 -14.40
CA LEU A 169 -5.93 -16.13 -13.03
C LEU A 169 -6.43 -14.93 -12.24
N VAL A 170 -6.59 -15.14 -10.95
CA VAL A 170 -6.87 -14.10 -9.97
C VAL A 170 -5.79 -14.17 -8.91
N ALA A 171 -5.31 -13.02 -8.45
CA ALA A 171 -4.29 -12.96 -7.42
C ALA A 171 -4.53 -11.82 -6.45
N LYS A 172 -4.07 -11.99 -5.22
CA LYS A 172 -3.69 -10.87 -4.36
C LYS A 172 -2.22 -10.57 -4.60
N TYR A 173 -1.81 -9.31 -4.51
CA TYR A 173 -0.40 -8.92 -4.56
C TYR A 173 0.05 -8.22 -3.28
N ALA A 174 1.35 -8.24 -2.99
CA ALA A 174 1.93 -7.55 -1.84
C ALA A 174 3.41 -7.19 -2.07
N LEU A 175 3.89 -6.17 -1.36
CA LEU A 175 5.30 -5.81 -1.28
C LEU A 175 5.88 -6.31 0.04
N PHE A 176 6.83 -7.23 -0.02
CA PHE A 176 7.53 -7.78 1.13
C PHE A 176 8.89 -7.11 1.28
N PRO A 177 9.21 -6.47 2.42
CA PRO A 177 10.54 -5.89 2.63
C PRO A 177 11.60 -7.00 2.69
N THR A 178 12.70 -6.82 1.96
CA THR A 178 13.79 -7.83 1.86
C THR A 178 15.09 -7.38 2.50
N GLY A 179 15.24 -6.09 2.82
CA GLY A 179 16.46 -5.55 3.40
C GLY A 179 16.66 -5.97 4.85
N LYS A 180 17.86 -6.43 5.22
CA LYS A 180 18.20 -6.80 6.60
C LYS A 180 17.93 -5.68 7.60
N LEU A 181 18.30 -4.44 7.25
CA LEU A 181 18.03 -3.28 8.10
C LEU A 181 16.52 -3.03 8.24
N GLN A 182 15.74 -3.20 7.16
CA GLN A 182 14.27 -3.06 7.24
C GLN A 182 13.66 -4.07 8.22
N GLU A 183 14.14 -5.31 8.22
CA GLU A 183 13.73 -6.35 9.17
C GLU A 183 14.08 -5.98 10.62
N GLU A 184 15.30 -5.46 10.85
CA GLU A 184 15.73 -5.02 12.18
C GLU A 184 14.88 -3.85 12.68
N LEU A 185 14.60 -2.85 11.84
CA LEU A 185 13.80 -1.68 12.19
C LEU A 185 12.33 -2.07 12.47
N ALA A 186 11.76 -3.02 11.73
CA ALA A 186 10.40 -3.53 12.01
C ALA A 186 10.26 -4.10 13.42
N LYS A 187 11.33 -4.74 13.92
CA LYS A 187 11.38 -5.37 15.24
C LYS A 187 11.69 -4.36 16.34
N LYS A 188 12.73 -3.54 16.15
CA LYS A 188 13.29 -2.66 17.18
C LYS A 188 12.52 -1.36 17.35
N ASP A 189 12.14 -0.73 16.25
CA ASP A 189 11.58 0.63 16.30
C ASP A 189 10.09 0.57 16.60
N LYS A 190 9.64 1.40 17.54
CA LYS A 190 8.24 1.56 17.91
C LYS A 190 7.95 3.03 18.09
N ILE A 191 6.84 3.48 17.52
CA ILE A 191 6.30 4.80 17.79
C ILE A 191 5.34 4.67 18.97
N ASP A 192 5.62 5.42 20.02
CA ASP A 192 4.79 5.49 21.21
C ASP A 192 4.48 6.95 21.56
N LYS A 193 3.84 7.15 22.71
CA LYS A 193 3.44 8.48 23.20
C LYS A 193 4.59 9.49 23.34
N ASN A 194 5.83 9.02 23.49
CA ASN A 194 7.03 9.84 23.67
C ASN A 194 7.74 10.17 22.34
N SER A 195 7.35 9.54 21.24
CA SER A 195 7.87 9.83 19.91
C SER A 195 7.41 11.20 19.38
N ASP A 196 8.00 11.64 18.27
CA ASP A 196 7.54 12.84 17.58
C ASP A 196 6.16 12.61 16.90
N PRO A 197 5.25 13.59 16.88
CA PRO A 197 3.98 13.50 16.13
C PRO A 197 4.12 13.25 14.61
N GLU A 198 5.30 13.52 14.04
CA GLU A 198 5.66 13.35 12.63
C GLU A 198 6.73 12.25 12.42
N GLN A 199 6.87 11.34 13.40
CA GLN A 199 7.95 10.35 13.47
C GLN A 199 8.11 9.49 12.21
N HIS A 200 7.03 9.16 11.50
CA HIS A 200 7.12 8.34 10.28
C HIS A 200 7.91 9.07 9.18
N SER A 201 7.64 10.36 8.96
CA SER A 201 8.36 11.16 7.96
C SER A 201 9.82 11.40 8.34
N ILE A 202 10.10 11.58 9.63
CA ILE A 202 11.46 11.75 10.17
C ILE A 202 12.27 10.49 9.87
N TRP A 203 11.77 9.32 10.27
CA TRP A 203 12.42 8.04 10.02
C TRP A 203 12.62 7.74 8.53
N LEU A 204 11.61 8.00 7.69
CA LEU A 204 11.75 7.81 6.25
C LEU A 204 12.87 8.69 5.67
N ARG A 205 12.97 9.94 6.09
CA ARG A 205 14.03 10.86 5.63
C ARG A 205 15.39 10.37 6.08
N GLU A 206 15.56 10.04 7.35
CA GLU A 206 16.82 9.51 7.90
C GLU A 206 17.25 8.23 7.18
N PHE A 207 16.31 7.30 6.99
CA PHE A 207 16.56 6.04 6.30
C PHE A 207 17.04 6.27 4.87
N PHE A 208 16.26 6.99 4.05
CA PHE A 208 16.54 7.14 2.61
C PHE A 208 17.70 8.07 2.30
N GLN A 209 18.24 8.82 3.26
CA GLN A 209 19.51 9.51 3.09
C GLN A 209 20.68 8.53 3.01
N GLN A 210 20.62 7.41 3.74
CA GLN A 210 21.79 6.55 3.98
C GLN A 210 21.63 5.11 3.48
N ASN A 211 20.39 4.65 3.30
CA ASN A 211 20.08 3.24 3.08
C ASN A 211 19.18 3.04 1.87
N ASP A 212 19.47 1.98 1.12
CA ASP A 212 18.58 1.49 0.08
C ASP A 212 17.41 0.74 0.74
N ALA A 213 16.20 0.89 0.21
CA ALA A 213 15.08 0.01 0.55
C ALA A 213 14.86 -0.99 -0.58
N THR A 214 14.70 -2.26 -0.21
CA THR A 214 14.43 -3.36 -1.15
C THR A 214 13.14 -4.07 -0.77
N TYR A 215 12.38 -4.43 -1.79
CA TYR A 215 11.14 -5.18 -1.63
C TYR A 215 11.01 -6.23 -2.73
N ASP A 216 10.32 -7.32 -2.44
CA ASP A 216 9.77 -8.21 -3.45
C ASP A 216 8.31 -7.86 -3.70
N LEU A 217 7.93 -7.64 -4.96
CA LEU A 217 6.54 -7.74 -5.37
C LEU A 217 6.21 -9.23 -5.52
N ARG A 218 5.27 -9.68 -4.70
CA ARG A 218 4.79 -11.06 -4.70
C ARG A 218 3.32 -11.11 -5.02
N ILE A 219 2.89 -12.22 -5.61
CA ILE A 219 1.48 -12.53 -5.83
C ILE A 219 1.12 -13.83 -5.11
N GLN A 220 -0.11 -13.90 -4.63
CA GLN A 220 -0.72 -15.10 -4.10
C GLN A 220 -1.84 -15.47 -5.08
N LEU A 221 -1.68 -16.58 -5.80
CA LEU A 221 -2.66 -17.02 -6.79
C LEU A 221 -3.91 -17.61 -6.12
N CYS A 222 -5.06 -17.37 -6.75
CA CYS A 222 -6.32 -18.02 -6.42
C CYS A 222 -6.41 -19.38 -7.14
N GLU A 223 -6.28 -20.46 -6.37
CA GLU A 223 -6.42 -21.83 -6.86
C GLU A 223 -7.81 -22.42 -6.55
N ASN A 224 -8.47 -21.93 -5.49
CA ASN A 224 -9.76 -22.46 -5.07
C ASN A 224 -10.68 -21.37 -4.49
N LEU A 225 -11.75 -21.02 -5.20
CA LEU A 225 -12.70 -19.96 -4.78
C LEU A 225 -13.46 -20.25 -3.47
N LYS A 226 -13.56 -21.50 -3.03
CA LYS A 226 -14.18 -21.82 -1.73
C LYS A 226 -13.25 -21.42 -0.58
N ASP A 227 -11.95 -21.66 -0.74
CA ASP A 227 -10.94 -21.34 0.26
C ASP A 227 -10.40 -19.90 0.11
N GLN A 228 -10.52 -19.32 -1.08
CA GLN A 228 -10.01 -18.01 -1.46
C GLN A 228 -11.12 -17.15 -2.09
N PRO A 229 -12.14 -16.74 -1.30
CA PRO A 229 -13.23 -15.92 -1.81
C PRO A 229 -12.71 -14.55 -2.26
N VAL A 230 -12.77 -14.27 -3.56
CA VAL A 230 -12.20 -13.06 -4.18
C VAL A 230 -12.98 -11.78 -3.83
N GLU A 231 -14.28 -11.91 -3.55
CA GLU A 231 -15.18 -10.80 -3.17
C GLU A 231 -15.12 -10.45 -1.67
N LYS A 232 -14.25 -11.10 -0.89
CA LYS A 232 -14.16 -10.91 0.58
C LYS A 232 -12.78 -10.42 0.99
N CYS A 233 -12.60 -9.10 1.03
CA CYS A 233 -11.35 -8.46 1.45
C CYS A 233 -11.01 -8.66 2.94
N ASN A 234 -11.97 -9.10 3.76
CA ASN A 234 -11.77 -9.44 5.18
C ASN A 234 -11.45 -10.92 5.41
N TYR A 235 -11.19 -11.69 4.35
CA TYR A 235 -10.91 -13.11 4.42
C TYR A 235 -9.45 -13.39 4.01
N GLU A 236 -8.71 -14.02 4.93
CA GLU A 236 -7.32 -14.43 4.73
C GLU A 236 -7.24 -15.65 3.82
N TRP A 237 -6.30 -15.64 2.87
CA TRP A 237 -5.96 -16.80 2.07
C TRP A 237 -4.78 -17.49 2.75
N ASP A 238 -4.94 -18.76 3.13
CA ASP A 238 -3.93 -19.51 3.88
C ASP A 238 -2.59 -19.53 3.13
N GLU A 239 -1.60 -18.79 3.62
CA GLU A 239 -0.30 -18.63 2.99
C GLU A 239 0.54 -19.92 2.97
N ARG A 240 0.21 -20.93 3.80
CA ARG A 240 0.90 -22.23 3.77
C ARG A 240 0.37 -23.09 2.64
N LYS A 241 -0.92 -22.96 2.34
CA LYS A 241 -1.59 -23.70 1.27
C LYS A 241 -1.42 -23.00 -0.08
N TYR A 242 -1.53 -21.68 -0.09
CA TYR A 242 -1.45 -20.81 -1.25
C TYR A 242 -0.34 -19.78 -1.00
N PRO A 243 0.94 -20.13 -1.23
CA PRO A 243 2.05 -19.24 -0.89
C PRO A 243 2.13 -18.02 -1.80
N PHE A 244 2.74 -16.95 -1.29
CA PHE A 244 3.17 -15.83 -2.12
C PHE A 244 4.39 -16.20 -2.96
N GLU A 245 4.31 -15.99 -4.28
CA GLU A 245 5.39 -16.16 -5.24
C GLU A 245 5.95 -14.81 -5.69
N THR A 246 7.28 -14.65 -5.67
CA THR A 246 7.94 -13.41 -6.10
C THR A 246 7.89 -13.28 -7.62
N VAL A 247 7.34 -12.16 -8.10
CA VAL A 247 7.23 -11.86 -9.56
C VAL A 247 8.17 -10.74 -10.01
N ALA A 248 8.56 -9.85 -9.10
CA ALA A 248 9.51 -8.78 -9.36
C ALA A 248 10.21 -8.33 -8.08
N SER A 249 11.37 -7.70 -8.21
CA SER A 249 12.09 -7.09 -7.10
C SER A 249 12.19 -5.57 -7.31
N LEU A 250 12.12 -4.81 -6.21
CA LEU A 250 12.16 -3.35 -6.21
C LEU A 250 13.38 -2.85 -5.44
N LEU A 251 14.00 -1.81 -6.00
CA LEU A 251 15.07 -1.06 -5.35
C LEU A 251 14.69 0.43 -5.32
N PHE A 252 14.61 0.98 -4.11
CA PHE A 252 14.56 2.42 -3.87
C PHE A 252 15.94 2.85 -3.34
N PRO A 253 16.76 3.54 -4.14
CA PRO A 253 18.12 3.88 -3.75
C PRO A 253 18.16 4.90 -2.62
N LYS A 254 19.24 4.87 -1.84
CA LYS A 254 19.63 5.90 -0.88
C LYS A 254 19.96 7.23 -1.52
N GLY A 255 20.19 8.24 -0.69
CA GLY A 255 20.50 9.61 -1.10
C GLY A 255 19.29 10.39 -1.62
N GLN A 256 18.08 9.90 -1.39
CA GLN A 256 16.85 10.59 -1.80
C GLN A 256 16.37 11.53 -0.70
N ASP A 257 16.09 12.78 -1.06
CA ASP A 257 15.15 13.57 -0.27
C ASP A 257 13.73 13.05 -0.54
N CYS A 258 13.26 12.15 0.34
CA CYS A 258 11.93 11.56 0.23
C CYS A 258 10.82 12.52 0.69
N PHE A 259 11.16 13.70 1.25
CA PHE A 259 10.18 14.67 1.73
C PHE A 259 10.32 16.04 1.07
N ASP A 260 10.94 16.06 -0.12
CA ASP A 260 11.05 17.24 -0.95
C ASP A 260 9.69 17.93 -1.15
N SER A 261 9.66 19.23 -0.88
CA SER A 261 8.43 20.03 -0.89
C SER A 261 7.78 20.10 -2.27
N VAL A 262 8.58 20.16 -3.33
CA VAL A 262 8.08 20.26 -4.72
C VAL A 262 7.43 18.94 -5.11
N ARG A 263 8.12 17.82 -4.90
CA ARG A 263 7.59 16.47 -5.17
C ARG A 263 6.33 16.19 -4.36
N ARG A 264 6.33 16.53 -3.07
CA ARG A 264 5.15 16.34 -2.19
C ARG A 264 3.95 17.14 -2.68
N THR A 265 4.15 18.43 -2.97
CA THR A 265 3.09 19.31 -3.47
C THR A 265 2.56 18.82 -4.82
N PHE A 266 3.45 18.39 -5.72
CA PHE A 266 3.04 17.79 -7.00
C PHE A 266 2.19 16.55 -6.78
N TRP A 267 2.64 15.63 -5.91
CA TRP A 267 1.86 14.43 -5.65
C TRP A 267 0.50 14.77 -5.05
N GLU A 268 0.47 15.62 -4.03
CA GLU A 268 -0.75 16.05 -3.33
C GLU A 268 -1.76 16.70 -4.26
N ASN A 269 -1.31 17.53 -5.20
CA ASN A 269 -2.19 18.37 -6.00
C ASN A 269 -2.49 17.83 -7.40
N LYS A 270 -1.60 17.01 -7.96
CA LYS A 270 -1.59 16.67 -9.39
C LYS A 270 -1.50 15.16 -9.66
N MET A 271 -0.74 14.42 -8.86
CA MET A 271 -0.62 12.97 -9.08
C MET A 271 -1.95 12.27 -8.78
N LYS A 272 -2.31 11.37 -9.68
CA LYS A 272 -3.46 10.47 -9.54
C LYS A 272 -2.97 9.04 -9.69
N LEU A 273 -3.49 8.16 -8.84
CA LEU A 273 -3.38 6.72 -9.00
C LEU A 273 -4.77 6.20 -9.36
N ASN A 274 -4.86 5.44 -10.45
CA ASN A 274 -6.09 4.80 -10.91
C ASN A 274 -5.87 3.30 -10.89
N VAL A 275 -6.46 2.61 -9.92
CA VAL A 275 -6.31 1.17 -9.69
C VAL A 275 -7.59 0.47 -10.04
#